data_AF-A0A218PV35-F1
#
_entry.id   AF-A0A218PV35-F1
#
_cell.length_a   1.000
_cell.length_b   1.000
_cell.length_c   1.000
_cell.angle_alpha   90.00
_cell.angle_beta   90.00
_cell.angle_gamma   90.00
#
_symmetry.space_group_name_H-M   'P 1'
#
loop_
_entity.id
_entity.type
_entity.pdbx_description
1 polymer ?
#
loop_
_entity_poly.entity_id
_entity_poly.type
_entity_poly.pdbx_seq_one_letter_code
_entity_poly.pdbx_strand_id
1 'polypeptide(L)'
;MANPEVTRLTLDIDARAKNLKALHDGLVKHLLAIGGDKDTALYLISDAEEYGLERALGVLADQPAAFGLDAAPGPADTAKLTTALKAIESGTLELDKIIRQRDHLLAADNPKHPLTFHYLGRLFNFSSARGEVTYLDNGEKVKMKPVGLSSREKLLRDRDRDR
;
A
#
# COMPACT_ATOMS: atom_id res chain seq x y z
N MET A 1 -9.92 30.17 -2.52
CA MET A 1 -11.04 29.25 -2.88
C MET A 1 -10.45 27.86 -3.01
N ALA A 2 -11.10 26.82 -2.47
CA ALA A 2 -10.60 25.45 -2.61
C ALA A 2 -10.65 25.03 -4.08
N ASN A 3 -9.58 24.41 -4.59
CA ASN A 3 -9.52 23.90 -5.95
C ASN A 3 -10.64 22.86 -6.15
N PRO A 4 -11.60 23.07 -7.08
CA PRO A 4 -12.76 22.19 -7.23
C PRO A 4 -12.36 20.76 -7.59
N GLU A 5 -11.23 20.58 -8.28
CA GLU A 5 -10.69 19.27 -8.62
C GLU A 5 -10.14 18.55 -7.38
N VAL A 6 -9.50 19.28 -6.45
CA VAL A 6 -9.06 18.71 -5.17
C VAL A 6 -10.26 18.24 -4.34
N THR A 7 -11.35 19.01 -4.32
CA THR A 7 -12.59 18.61 -3.65
C THR A 7 -13.17 17.34 -4.27
N ARG A 8 -13.25 17.27 -5.61
CA ARG A 8 -13.73 16.09 -6.34
C ARG A 8 -12.89 14.85 -6.02
N LEU A 9 -11.55 14.97 -6.11
CA LEU A 9 -10.63 13.87 -5.81
C LEU A 9 -10.73 13.42 -4.35
N THR A 10 -10.97 14.33 -3.41
CA THR A 10 -11.16 13.99 -1.99
C THR A 10 -12.41 13.12 -1.78
N LEU A 11 -13.53 13.48 -2.42
CA LEU A 11 -14.75 12.68 -2.38
C LEU A 11 -14.55 11.30 -3.03
N ASP A 12 -13.83 11.24 -4.15
CA ASP A 12 -13.49 9.97 -4.81
C ASP A 12 -12.61 9.07 -3.91
N ILE A 13 -11.65 9.65 -3.21
CA ILE A 13 -10.79 8.95 -2.24
C ILE A 13 -11.64 8.36 -1.12
N ASP A 14 -12.54 9.14 -0.52
CA ASP A 14 -13.39 8.68 0.57
C ASP A 14 -14.31 7.52 0.13
N ALA A 15 -14.91 7.64 -1.06
CA ALA A 15 -15.77 6.60 -1.62
C ALA A 15 -14.99 5.30 -1.88
N ARG A 16 -13.77 5.41 -2.43
CA ARG A 16 -12.92 4.26 -2.73
C ARG A 16 -12.34 3.61 -1.48
N ALA A 17 -11.93 4.41 -0.49
CA ALA A 17 -11.48 3.91 0.81
C ALA A 17 -12.59 3.12 1.52
N LYS A 18 -13.84 3.61 1.45
CA LYS A 18 -15.02 2.88 1.97
C LYS A 18 -15.24 1.55 1.26
N ASN A 19 -15.11 1.51 -0.07
CA ASN A 19 -15.23 0.27 -0.83
C ASN A 19 -14.10 -0.73 -0.51
N LEU A 20 -12.86 -0.24 -0.40
CA LEU A 20 -11.72 -1.07 -0.04
C LEU A 20 -11.89 -1.67 1.36
N LYS A 21 -12.36 -0.88 2.32
CA LYS A 21 -12.73 -1.39 3.65
C LYS A 21 -13.77 -2.50 3.57
N ALA A 22 -14.81 -2.34 2.74
CA ALA A 22 -15.84 -3.37 2.58
C ALA A 22 -15.28 -4.68 1.97
N LEU A 23 -14.32 -4.58 1.06
CA LEU A 23 -13.60 -5.75 0.52
C LEU A 23 -12.78 -6.46 1.59
N HIS A 24 -12.03 -5.70 2.41
CA HIS A 24 -11.30 -6.24 3.56
C HIS A 24 -12.24 -6.94 4.56
N ASP A 25 -13.33 -6.28 4.94
CA ASP A 25 -14.34 -6.86 5.85
C ASP A 25 -14.94 -8.15 5.26
N GLY A 26 -15.14 -8.21 3.94
CA GLY A 26 -15.58 -9.40 3.21
C GLY A 26 -14.56 -10.55 3.25
N LEU A 27 -13.28 -10.24 3.02
CA LEU A 27 -12.20 -11.22 3.10
C LEU A 27 -12.06 -11.80 4.51
N VAL A 28 -12.09 -10.94 5.53
CA VAL A 28 -12.08 -11.36 6.95
C VAL A 28 -13.24 -12.31 7.25
N LYS A 29 -14.47 -11.97 6.83
CA LYS A 29 -15.63 -12.84 7.01
C LYS A 29 -15.46 -14.19 6.33
N HIS A 30 -14.88 -14.20 5.14
CA HIS A 30 -14.65 -15.45 4.41
C HIS A 30 -13.61 -16.33 5.10
N LEU A 31 -12.50 -15.74 5.57
CA LEU A 31 -11.45 -16.46 6.30
C LEU A 31 -11.96 -17.02 7.64
N LEU A 32 -12.75 -16.24 8.39
CA LEU A 32 -13.42 -16.72 9.60
C LEU A 32 -14.32 -17.95 9.31
N ALA A 33 -14.98 -17.99 8.15
CA ALA A 33 -15.85 -19.10 7.78
C ALA A 33 -15.10 -20.40 7.45
N ILE A 34 -13.80 -20.32 7.13
CA ILE A 34 -12.94 -21.47 6.84
C ILE A 34 -11.95 -21.79 7.97
N GLY A 35 -12.19 -21.24 9.17
CA GLY A 35 -11.41 -21.54 10.38
C GLY A 35 -10.25 -20.60 10.67
N GLY A 36 -10.09 -19.51 9.91
CA GLY A 36 -9.12 -18.46 10.23
C GLY A 36 -9.63 -17.48 11.28
N ASP A 37 -8.80 -16.48 11.55
CA ASP A 37 -9.12 -15.35 12.42
C ASP A 37 -8.96 -14.01 11.69
N LYS A 38 -9.03 -12.90 12.44
CA LYS A 38 -8.84 -11.56 11.86
C LYS A 38 -7.41 -11.32 11.40
N ASP A 39 -6.44 -11.90 12.10
CA ASP A 39 -5.02 -11.69 11.83
C ASP A 39 -4.58 -12.48 10.60
N THR A 40 -5.23 -13.62 10.33
CA THR A 40 -5.12 -14.42 9.11
C THR A 40 -5.34 -13.56 7.86
N ALA A 41 -6.36 -12.72 7.87
CA ALA A 41 -6.65 -11.82 6.75
C ALA A 41 -5.57 -10.77 6.56
N LEU A 42 -5.07 -10.20 7.67
CA LEU A 42 -4.02 -9.20 7.64
C LEU A 42 -2.70 -9.80 7.11
N TYR A 43 -2.34 -11.00 7.56
CA TYR A 43 -1.14 -11.71 7.09
C TYR A 43 -1.24 -12.10 5.62
N LEU A 44 -2.40 -12.60 5.18
CA LEU A 44 -2.60 -12.96 3.79
C LEU A 44 -2.50 -11.76 2.85
N ILE A 45 -3.10 -10.62 3.24
CA ILE A 45 -2.99 -9.38 2.47
C ILE A 45 -1.54 -8.90 2.47
N SER A 46 -0.88 -8.86 3.64
CA SER A 46 0.50 -8.41 3.74
C SER A 46 1.47 -9.26 2.91
N ASP A 47 1.33 -10.59 2.93
CA ASP A 47 2.18 -11.48 2.12
C ASP A 47 1.90 -11.32 0.62
N ALA A 48 0.62 -11.18 0.24
CA ALA A 48 0.21 -10.95 -1.15
C ALA A 48 0.73 -9.61 -1.68
N GLU A 49 0.76 -8.57 -0.84
CA GLU A 49 1.29 -7.27 -1.20
C GLU A 49 2.83 -7.32 -1.30
N GLU A 50 3.52 -7.90 -0.31
CA GLU A 50 4.99 -7.92 -0.27
C GLU A 50 5.60 -8.79 -1.36
N TYR A 51 4.98 -9.93 -1.65
CA TYR A 51 5.58 -10.95 -2.50
C TYR A 51 4.73 -11.39 -3.70
N GLY A 52 3.54 -10.84 -3.84
CA GLY A 52 2.61 -11.13 -4.93
C GLY A 52 1.53 -12.15 -4.55
N LEU A 53 0.34 -11.94 -5.10
CA LEU A 53 -0.86 -12.77 -4.92
C LEU A 53 -0.59 -14.27 -5.12
N GLU A 54 0.06 -14.62 -6.23
CA GLU A 54 0.27 -16.02 -6.63
C GLU A 54 1.11 -16.78 -5.62
N ARG A 55 2.16 -16.13 -5.10
CA ARG A 55 2.99 -16.71 -4.05
C ARG A 55 2.20 -16.84 -2.75
N ALA A 56 1.50 -15.79 -2.31
CA ALA A 56 0.76 -15.83 -1.06
C ALA A 56 -0.29 -16.96 -1.05
N LEU A 57 -1.01 -17.14 -2.16
CA LEU A 57 -1.94 -18.26 -2.32
C LEU A 57 -1.24 -19.62 -2.38
N GLY A 58 -0.06 -19.70 -2.98
CA GLY A 58 0.77 -20.91 -2.99
C GLY A 58 1.22 -21.30 -1.57
N VAL A 59 1.74 -20.34 -0.80
CA VAL A 59 2.12 -20.56 0.61
C VAL A 59 0.90 -20.94 1.43
N LEU A 60 -0.26 -20.33 1.19
CA LEU A 60 -1.50 -20.68 1.90
C LEU A 60 -1.95 -22.11 1.62
N ALA A 61 -1.76 -22.60 0.39
CA ALA A 61 -2.08 -23.96 0.01
C ALA A 61 -1.10 -24.98 0.61
N ASP A 62 0.20 -24.67 0.58
CA ASP A 62 1.26 -25.59 1.02
C ASP A 62 1.47 -25.57 2.55
N GLN A 63 1.26 -24.41 3.18
CA GLN A 63 1.57 -24.12 4.57
C GLN A 63 0.45 -23.29 5.23
N PRO A 64 -0.78 -23.81 5.34
CA PRO A 64 -1.92 -23.08 5.90
C PRO A 64 -1.67 -22.54 7.32
N ALA A 65 -0.89 -23.27 8.13
CA ALA A 65 -0.51 -22.86 9.47
C ALA A 65 0.33 -21.57 9.51
N ALA A 66 1.04 -21.22 8.44
CA ALA A 66 1.76 -19.95 8.34
C ALA A 66 0.82 -18.73 8.35
N PHE A 67 -0.44 -18.94 7.98
CA PHE A 67 -1.50 -17.93 8.02
C PHE A 67 -2.49 -18.15 9.17
N GLY A 68 -2.24 -19.10 10.07
CA GLY A 68 -3.17 -19.40 11.18
C GLY A 68 -4.37 -20.26 10.79
N LEU A 69 -4.29 -21.03 9.70
CA LEU A 69 -5.30 -22.03 9.33
C LEU A 69 -4.86 -23.45 9.69
N ASP A 70 -5.80 -24.26 10.18
CA ASP A 70 -5.57 -25.69 10.49
C ASP A 70 -5.44 -26.56 9.23
N ALA A 71 -6.01 -26.11 8.10
CA ALA A 71 -6.01 -26.83 6.84
C ALA A 71 -6.01 -25.89 5.65
N ALA A 72 -5.53 -26.39 4.50
CA ALA A 72 -5.56 -25.64 3.26
C ALA A 72 -7.02 -25.39 2.83
N PRO A 73 -7.36 -24.18 2.33
CA PRO A 73 -8.68 -23.91 1.80
C PRO A 73 -9.01 -24.85 0.64
N GLY A 74 -10.27 -25.27 0.55
CA GLY A 74 -10.74 -26.05 -0.59
C GLY A 74 -10.73 -25.22 -1.89
N PRO A 75 -10.80 -25.85 -3.08
CA PRO A 75 -10.71 -25.14 -4.36
C PRO A 75 -11.70 -23.98 -4.54
N ALA A 76 -12.93 -24.14 -4.01
CA ALA A 76 -13.94 -23.10 -4.07
C ALA A 76 -13.59 -21.87 -3.21
N ASP A 77 -12.97 -22.08 -2.05
CA ASP A 77 -12.55 -21.01 -1.15
C ASP A 77 -11.29 -20.34 -1.69
N THR A 78 -10.32 -21.11 -2.21
CA THR A 78 -9.15 -20.54 -2.92
C THR A 78 -9.56 -19.62 -4.06
N ALA A 79 -10.58 -19.98 -4.86
CA ALA A 79 -11.08 -19.12 -5.94
C ALA A 79 -11.70 -17.82 -5.43
N LYS A 80 -12.45 -17.87 -4.31
CA LYS A 80 -13.02 -16.69 -3.65
C LYS A 80 -11.94 -15.80 -3.07
N LEU A 81 -10.96 -16.37 -2.37
CA LEU A 81 -9.80 -15.65 -1.82
C LEU A 81 -9.01 -14.95 -2.93
N THR A 82 -8.75 -15.66 -4.04
CA THR A 82 -8.08 -15.10 -5.22
C THR A 82 -8.84 -13.88 -5.75
N THR A 83 -10.16 -13.99 -5.88
CA THR A 83 -11.01 -12.90 -6.39
C THR A 83 -11.01 -11.70 -5.44
N ALA A 84 -11.11 -11.95 -4.14
CA ALA A 84 -11.11 -10.90 -3.12
C ALA A 84 -9.78 -10.16 -3.05
N LEU A 85 -8.66 -10.89 -3.04
CA LEU A 85 -7.32 -10.30 -2.99
C LEU A 85 -7.00 -9.50 -4.26
N LYS A 86 -7.37 -9.98 -5.45
CA LYS A 86 -7.24 -9.20 -6.70
C LYS A 86 -8.07 -7.92 -6.66
N ALA A 87 -9.27 -7.97 -6.09
CA ALA A 87 -10.10 -6.77 -5.93
C ALA A 87 -9.48 -5.76 -4.95
N ILE A 88 -8.88 -6.23 -3.85
CA ILE A 88 -8.16 -5.41 -2.87
C ILE A 88 -6.92 -4.78 -3.51
N GLU A 89 -6.10 -5.56 -4.21
CA GLU A 89 -4.90 -5.08 -4.91
C GLU A 89 -5.26 -3.99 -5.93
N SER A 90 -6.22 -4.27 -6.81
CA SER A 90 -6.68 -3.31 -7.81
C SER A 90 -7.26 -2.05 -7.15
N GLY A 91 -8.11 -2.21 -6.13
CA GLY A 91 -8.70 -1.10 -5.39
C GLY A 91 -7.66 -0.21 -4.72
N THR A 92 -6.62 -0.80 -4.15
CA THR A 92 -5.49 -0.09 -3.54
C THR A 92 -4.72 0.70 -4.59
N LEU A 93 -4.37 0.09 -5.72
CA LEU A 93 -3.67 0.77 -6.82
C LEU A 93 -4.46 1.94 -7.40
N GLU A 94 -5.77 1.81 -7.56
CA GLU A 94 -6.63 2.88 -8.04
C GLU A 94 -6.75 4.03 -7.03
N LEU A 95 -6.94 3.70 -5.75
CA LEU A 95 -6.94 4.69 -4.67
C LEU A 95 -5.64 5.48 -4.67
N ASP A 96 -4.51 4.78 -4.85
CA ASP A 96 -3.20 5.39 -4.83
C ASP A 96 -2.96 6.37 -5.97
N LYS A 97 -3.43 6.04 -7.18
CA LYS A 97 -3.38 6.93 -8.34
C LYS A 97 -4.13 8.24 -8.06
N ILE A 98 -5.31 8.18 -7.45
CA ILE A 98 -6.15 9.36 -7.18
C ILE A 98 -5.56 10.21 -6.07
N ILE A 99 -5.02 9.58 -5.02
CA ILE A 99 -4.29 10.28 -3.95
C ILE A 99 -3.09 11.04 -4.54
N ARG A 100 -2.28 10.40 -5.39
CA ARG A 100 -1.16 11.06 -6.06
C ARG A 100 -1.61 12.23 -6.92
N GLN A 101 -2.70 12.09 -7.67
CA GLN A 101 -3.27 13.20 -8.44
C GLN A 101 -3.67 14.39 -7.56
N ARG A 102 -4.37 14.13 -6.45
CA ARG A 102 -4.78 15.17 -5.50
C ARG A 102 -3.56 15.86 -4.89
N ASP A 103 -2.58 15.08 -4.47
CA ASP A 103 -1.40 15.61 -3.80
C ASP A 103 -0.48 16.37 -4.76
N HIS A 104 -0.44 16.00 -6.04
CA HIS A 104 0.22 16.80 -7.06
C HIS A 104 -0.44 18.18 -7.23
N LEU A 105 -1.77 18.26 -7.22
CA LEU A 105 -2.48 19.54 -7.28
C LEU A 105 -2.22 20.40 -6.03
N LEU A 106 -2.27 19.78 -4.85
CA LEU A 106 -1.98 20.46 -3.59
C LEU A 106 -0.51 20.93 -3.51
N ALA A 107 0.43 20.14 -4.03
CA ALA A 107 1.85 20.50 -4.07
C ALA A 107 2.16 21.61 -5.07
N ALA A 108 1.40 21.71 -6.17
CA ALA A 108 1.53 22.81 -7.12
C ALA A 108 1.20 24.16 -6.46
N ASP A 109 0.18 24.19 -5.61
CA ASP A 109 -0.21 25.40 -4.87
C ASP A 109 0.65 25.63 -3.61
N ASN A 110 1.15 24.56 -3.00
CA ASN A 110 2.00 24.58 -1.82
C ASN A 110 3.15 23.56 -1.95
N PRO A 111 4.35 23.95 -2.39
CA PRO A 111 5.48 23.03 -2.60
C PRO A 111 5.95 22.26 -1.34
N LYS A 112 5.49 22.67 -0.15
CA LYS A 112 5.77 21.99 1.13
C LYS A 112 4.68 20.98 1.52
N HIS A 113 3.65 20.82 0.69
CA HIS A 113 2.58 19.85 0.89
C HIS A 113 3.17 18.43 0.98
N PRO A 114 2.87 17.67 2.05
CA PRO A 114 3.28 16.27 2.13
C PRO A 114 2.63 15.45 1.03
N LEU A 115 3.41 14.56 0.41
CA LEU A 115 2.90 13.62 -0.57
C LEU A 115 2.49 12.34 0.13
N THR A 116 1.23 11.96 -0.04
CA THR A 116 0.69 10.71 0.48
C THR A 116 0.84 9.63 -0.59
N PHE A 117 1.25 8.44 -0.20
CA PHE A 117 1.24 7.26 -1.07
C PHE A 117 0.99 6.01 -0.25
N HIS A 118 0.44 4.99 -0.89
CA HIS A 118 0.35 3.65 -0.36
C HIS A 118 1.46 2.80 -0.96
N TYR A 119 2.05 1.97 -0.12
CA TYR A 119 2.99 0.96 -0.55
C TYR A 119 2.76 -0.31 0.26
N LEU A 120 2.38 -1.38 -0.41
CA LEU A 120 2.06 -2.66 0.23
C LEU A 120 1.01 -2.50 1.34
N GLY A 121 -0.15 -1.92 1.01
CA GLY A 121 -1.29 -1.75 1.93
C GLY A 121 -1.10 -0.73 3.05
N ARG A 122 0.10 -0.17 3.18
CA ARG A 122 0.44 0.81 4.21
C ARG A 122 0.38 2.21 3.66
N LEU A 123 -0.06 3.16 4.49
CA LEU A 123 -0.19 4.55 4.09
C LEU A 123 1.01 5.36 4.61
N PHE A 124 1.62 6.14 3.72
CA PHE A 124 2.81 6.92 4.01
C PHE A 124 2.58 8.38 3.68
N ASN A 125 3.17 9.26 4.50
CA ASN A 125 3.30 10.68 4.21
C ASN A 125 4.78 11.03 4.06
N PHE A 126 5.16 11.53 2.89
CA PHE A 126 6.49 12.09 2.65
C PHE A 126 6.46 13.61 2.77
N SER A 127 7.21 14.16 3.72
CA SER A 127 7.41 15.60 3.86
C SER A 127 8.74 16.02 3.24
N SER A 128 8.70 16.65 2.06
CA SER A 128 9.87 17.22 1.40
C SER A 128 10.59 18.26 2.26
N ALA A 129 9.81 19.05 3.03
CA ALA A 129 10.35 20.08 3.93
C ALA A 129 11.16 19.50 5.10
N ARG A 130 10.89 18.26 5.51
CA ARG A 130 11.56 17.60 6.65
C ARG A 130 12.47 16.44 6.25
N GLY A 131 12.39 15.97 5.00
CA GLY A 131 13.09 14.76 4.56
C GLY A 131 12.65 13.52 5.34
N GLU A 132 11.37 13.41 5.65
CA GLU A 132 10.82 12.40 6.56
C GLU A 132 9.66 11.66 5.91
N VAL A 133 9.61 10.34 6.12
CA VAL A 133 8.45 9.50 5.84
C VAL A 133 7.76 9.19 7.16
N THR A 134 6.46 9.46 7.23
CA THR A 134 5.60 9.09 8.36
C THR A 134 4.69 7.95 7.93
N TYR A 135 4.66 6.88 8.71
CA TYR A 135 3.70 5.78 8.59
C TYR A 135 2.40 6.25 9.21
N LEU A 136 1.34 6.37 8.42
CA LEU A 136 0.05 6.86 8.90
C LEU A 136 -0.72 5.82 9.72
N ASP A 137 -0.36 4.54 9.57
CA ASP A 137 -1.01 3.42 10.24
C ASP A 137 -0.69 3.39 11.75
N ASN A 138 0.55 3.67 12.13
CA ASN A 138 1.04 3.62 13.52
C ASN A 138 1.66 4.94 14.01
N GLY A 139 1.74 5.96 13.15
CA GLY A 139 2.35 7.27 13.46
C GLY A 139 3.88 7.25 13.55
N GLU A 140 4.52 6.13 13.22
CA GLU A 140 5.98 6.00 13.22
C GLU A 140 6.61 6.94 12.19
N LYS A 141 7.79 7.44 12.49
CA LYS A 141 8.51 8.40 11.66
C LYS A 141 9.90 7.90 11.38
N VAL A 142 10.21 7.78 10.10
CA VAL A 142 11.55 7.43 9.64
C VAL A 142 12.10 8.64 8.89
N LYS A 143 13.18 9.21 9.44
CA LYS A 143 13.97 10.16 8.68
C LYS A 143 14.58 9.43 7.50
N MET A 144 14.26 9.88 6.30
CA MET A 144 14.99 9.41 5.15
C MET A 144 16.41 9.94 5.29
N LYS A 145 17.38 9.04 5.30
CA LYS A 145 18.73 9.45 4.91
C LYS A 145 18.55 10.11 3.55
N PRO A 146 19.12 11.31 3.30
CA PRO A 146 19.14 11.83 1.96
C PRO A 146 19.62 10.68 1.09
N VAL A 147 18.80 10.28 0.11
CA VAL A 147 19.30 9.44 -0.96
C VAL A 147 20.28 10.36 -1.63
N GLY A 148 21.51 10.36 -1.11
CA GLY A 148 22.57 11.12 -1.73
C GLY A 148 22.53 10.67 -3.17
N LEU A 149 22.63 11.62 -4.09
CA LEU A 149 22.94 11.43 -5.50
C LEU A 149 24.30 10.69 -5.68
N SER A 150 24.60 9.74 -4.80
CA SER A 150 25.89 9.48 -4.16
C SER A 150 26.67 8.36 -4.81
N SER A 151 26.16 7.81 -5.91
CA SER A 151 26.98 7.04 -6.83
C SER A 151 27.32 7.90 -8.05
N ARG A 152 26.32 8.49 -8.73
CA ARG A 152 26.52 9.16 -10.02
C ARG A 152 27.16 10.55 -9.91
N GLU A 153 26.74 11.40 -8.97
CA GLU A 153 27.37 12.73 -8.79
C GLU A 153 28.73 12.64 -8.13
N LYS A 154 28.95 11.63 -7.29
CA LYS A 154 30.28 11.34 -6.72
C LYS A 154 31.25 10.88 -7.82
N LEU A 155 30.81 9.96 -8.68
CA LEU A 155 31.54 9.53 -9.89
C LEU A 155 31.82 10.68 -10.87
N LEU A 156 30.89 11.63 -11.03
CA LEU A 156 31.08 12.78 -11.91
C LEU A 156 32.08 13.79 -11.32
N ARG A 157 32.03 14.05 -10.00
CA ARG A 157 32.97 14.95 -9.32
C ARG A 157 34.39 14.38 -9.24
N ASP A 158 34.53 13.07 -9.10
CA ASP A 158 35.85 12.42 -9.09
C ASP A 158 36.48 12.42 -10.49
N ARG A 159 35.69 12.24 -11.57
CA ARG A 159 36.20 12.37 -12.96
C ARG A 159 36.68 13.78 -13.32
N ASP A 160 36.08 14.81 -12.74
CA ASP A 160 36.47 16.21 -12.99
C ASP A 160 37.67 16.66 -12.13
N ARG A 161 38.09 15.87 -11.12
CA ARG A 161 39.32 16.14 -10.34
C ARG A 161 40.57 15.52 -10.94
N ASP A 162 40.42 14.49 -11.78
CA ASP A 162 41.53 13.80 -12.46
C ASP A 162 41.82 14.37 -13.87
N ARG A 163 41.33 15.58 -14.17
CA ARG A 163 41.63 16.36 -15.38
C ARG A 163 42.28 17.69 -15.03
#